data_AF-A0A359M3N1-F1
#
_entry.id   AF-A0A359M3N1-F1
#
_cell.length_a   1.000
_cell.length_b   1.000
_cell.length_c   1.000
_cell.angle_alpha   90.00
_cell.angle_beta   90.00
_cell.angle_gamma   90.00
#
_symmetry.space_group_name_H-M   'P 1'
#
loop_
_entity.id
_entity.type
_entity.pdbx_description
1 polymer ?
#
loop_
_entity_poly.entity_id
_entity_poly.type
_entity_poly.pdbx_seq_one_letter_code
_entity_poly.pdbx_strand_id
1 'polypeptide(L)' 'MSPKTLRGYLQRFPQASVLVVGDLILDHYVMGRVSRISPEAPVPVVHVQSESLRLGGAANV' A
#
# COMPACT_ATOMS: atom_id res chain seq x y z
N MET A 1 -2.48 -28.11 13.92
CA MET A 1 -3.60 -27.34 14.53
C MET A 1 -4.91 -27.80 13.90
N SER A 2 -5.96 -28.07 14.67
CA SER A 2 -7.23 -28.52 14.09
C SER A 2 -8.04 -27.34 13.51
N PRO A 3 -8.82 -27.53 12.43
CA PRO A 3 -9.71 -26.49 11.89
C PRO A 3 -10.75 -25.97 12.90
N LYS A 4 -11.10 -26.76 13.92
CA LYS A 4 -11.98 -26.34 15.02
C LYS A 4 -11.30 -25.30 15.92
N THR A 5 -10.04 -25.54 16.25
CA THR A 5 -9.26 -24.64 17.11
C THR A 5 -9.04 -23.28 16.44
N LEU A 6 -8.72 -23.27 15.14
CA LEU A 6 -8.56 -22.03 14.37
C LEU A 6 -9.85 -21.20 14.31
N ARG A 7 -10.99 -21.86 14.08
CA ARG A 7 -12.32 -21.21 14.11
C ARG A 7 -12.59 -20.55 15.46
N GLY A 8 -12.24 -21.22 16.56
CA GLY A 8 -12.38 -20.65 17.90
C GLY A 8 -11.60 -19.34 18.11
N TYR A 9 -10.40 -19.21 17.53
CA TYR A 9 -9.63 -17.97 17.59
C TYR A 9 -10.21 -16.87 16.70
N LEU A 10 -10.62 -17.20 15.46
CA LEU A 10 -11.22 -16.23 14.54
C LEU A 10 -12.53 -15.64 15.09
N GLN A 11 -13.33 -16.45 15.78
CA GLN A 11 -14.55 -15.99 16.45
C GLN A 11 -14.29 -14.95 17.56
N ARG A 12 -13.05 -14.83 18.03
CA ARG A 12 -12.68 -13.87 19.07
C ARG A 12 -12.21 -12.52 18.53
N PHE A 13 -11.90 -12.43 17.24
CA PHE A 13 -11.40 -11.19 16.62
C PHE A 13 -12.39 -10.01 16.71
N PRO A 14 -13.72 -10.20 16.58
CA PRO A 14 -14.66 -9.08 16.73
C PRO A 14 -14.65 -8.40 18.10
N GLN A 15 -14.13 -9.05 19.15
CA GLN A 15 -14.01 -8.42 20.48
C GLN A 15 -12.67 -7.71 20.69
N ALA A 16 -11.72 -7.83 19.76
CA ALA A 16 -10.44 -7.16 19.86
C ALA A 16 -10.59 -5.68 19.50
N SER A 17 -10.21 -4.80 20.41
CA SER A 17 -10.08 -3.37 20.15
C SER A 17 -8.61 -3.03 19.98
N VAL A 18 -8.27 -2.36 18.87
CA VAL A 18 -6.90 -1.95 18.55
C VAL A 18 -6.88 -0.44 18.38
N LEU A 19 -6.00 0.25 19.09
CA LEU A 19 -5.74 1.68 18.93
C LEU A 19 -4.48 1.84 18.07
N VAL A 20 -4.62 2.52 16.93
CA VAL A 20 -3.50 2.88 16.05
C VAL A 20 -3.19 4.36 16.24
N VAL A 21 -1.94 4.69 16.55
CA VAL A 21 -1.45 6.08 16.68
C VAL A 21 -0.21 6.23 15.83
N GLY A 22 -0.21 7.22 14.95
CA GLY A 22 0.90 7.53 14.06
C GLY A 22 0.45 8.41 12.90
N ASP A 23 1.34 8.63 11.94
CA ASP A 23 1.08 9.51 10.81
C ASP A 23 0.23 8.84 9.74
N LEU A 24 -0.76 9.59 9.24
CA LEU A 24 -1.54 9.21 8.08
C LEU A 24 -0.80 9.66 6.82
N ILE A 25 -0.43 8.71 5.96
CA ILE A 25 0.21 9.01 4.67
C ILE A 25 -0.51 8.27 3.54
N LEU A 26 -0.30 8.73 2.31
CA LEU A 26 -0.87 8.16 1.10
C LEU A 26 0.26 7.79 0.14
N ASP A 27 0.32 6.53 -0.24
CA ASP A 27 1.27 6.05 -1.24
C ASP A 27 0.66 6.26 -2.63
N HIS A 28 1.31 7.10 -3.43
CA HIS A 28 0.94 7.33 -4.82
C HIS A 28 1.90 6.59 -5.75
N TYR A 29 1.40 5.56 -6.42
CA TYR A 29 2.14 4.78 -7.39
C TYR A 29 1.86 5.28 -8.80
N VAL A 30 2.90 5.77 -9.48
CA VAL A 30 2.86 6.18 -10.88
C VAL A 30 3.57 5.11 -11.72
N MET A 31 2.85 4.44 -12.61
CA MET A 31 3.40 3.42 -13.49
C MET A 31 3.41 3.90 -14.93
N GLY A 32 4.52 3.67 -15.62
CA GLY A 32 4.70 4.09 -17.00
C GLY A 32 5.87 3.41 -17.67
N ARG A 33 6.06 3.70 -18.96
CA ARG A 33 7.21 3.20 -19.74
C ARG A 33 8.19 4.31 -20.01
N VAL A 34 9.48 3.97 -19.98
CA VAL A 34 10.58 4.86 -20.39
C VAL A 34 11.05 4.42 -21.78
N SER A 35 11.06 5.35 -22.74
CA SER A 35 11.53 5.11 -24.10
C SER A 35 12.66 6.04 -24.55
N ARG A 36 12.97 7.08 -23.78
CA ARG A 36 14.01 8.06 -24.12
C ARG A 36 14.58 8.78 -22.90
N ILE A 37 15.72 9.42 -23.10
CA ILE A 37 16.36 10.37 -22.18
C ILE A 37 15.92 11.79 -22.53
N SER A 38 15.78 12.65 -21.53
CA SER A 38 15.43 14.07 -21.71
C SER A 38 16.57 14.82 -22.45
N PRO A 39 16.25 15.71 -23.41
CA PRO A 39 17.28 16.57 -24.02
C PRO A 39 17.79 17.67 -23.06
N GLU A 40 17.04 18.01 -22.00
CA GLU A 40 17.37 19.10 -21.07
C GLU A 40 18.28 18.68 -19.92
N ALA A 41 18.32 17.38 -19.62
CA ALA A 41 19.16 16.81 -18.57
C ALA A 41 19.29 15.29 -18.79
N PRO A 42 20.38 14.63 -18.33
CA PRO A 42 20.61 13.20 -18.48
C PRO A 42 19.71 12.37 -17.53
N VAL A 43 18.39 12.54 -17.63
CA VAL A 43 17.37 11.85 -16.83
C VAL A 43 16.34 11.17 -17.73
N PRO A 44 15.80 9.99 -17.35
CA PRO A 44 14.76 9.31 -18.10
C PRO A 44 13.44 10.08 -18.10
N VAL A 45 12.69 9.98 -19.20
CA VAL A 45 11.30 10.50 -19.26
C VAL A 45 10.33 9.33 -19.16
N VAL A 46 9.49 9.34 -18.12
CA VAL A 46 8.44 8.33 -17.92
C VAL A 46 7.17 8.79 -18.65
N HIS A 47 6.71 7.98 -19.60
CA HIS A 47 5.37 8.13 -20.16
C HIS A 47 4.39 7.37 -19.26
N VAL A 48 3.69 8.12 -18.41
CA VAL A 48 2.74 7.58 -17.42
C VAL A 48 1.60 6.87 -18.13
N GLN A 49 1.26 5.67 -17.66
CA GLN A 49 0.20 4.83 -18.20
C GLN A 49 -0.90 4.55 -17.18
N SER A 50 -0.56 4.51 -15.88
CA SER A 50 -1.54 4.35 -14.82
C SER A 50 -1.03 4.91 -13.50
N GLU A 51 -1.98 5.24 -12.64
CA GLU A 51 -1.75 5.73 -11.30
C GLU A 51 -2.63 4.95 -10.31
N SER A 52 -2.15 4.72 -9.11
CA SER A 52 -2.95 4.13 -8.03
C SER A 52 -2.58 4.71 -6.68
N LEU A 53 -3.59 4.88 -5.84
CA LEU A 53 -3.46 5.40 -4.49
C LEU A 53 -3.67 4.28 -3.49
N ARG A 54 -2.80 4.20 -2.48
CA ARG A 54 -2.93 3.27 -1.35
C ARG A 54 -2.76 4.03 -0.05
N LEU A 55 -3.50 3.60 0.96
CA LEU A 55 -3.26 4.05 2.32
C LEU A 55 -1.86 3.59 2.74
N GLY A 56 -1.10 4.46 3.38
CA GLY A 56 0.23 4.18 3.92
C GLY A 56 0.34 4.59 5.38
N GLY A 57 1.45 4.22 6.02
CA GLY A 57 1.70 4.52 7.43
C GLY A 57 0.58 3.99 8.33
N ALA A 58 0.12 4.81 9.29
CA ALA A 58 -0.94 4.42 10.21
C ALA A 58 -2.30 4.16 9.51
N ALA A 59 -2.46 4.63 8.28
CA ALA A 59 -3.68 4.39 7.49
C ALA A 59 -3.77 2.95 6.95
N ASN A 60 -2.63 2.24 6.86
CA ASN A 60 -2.56 0.87 6.36
C ASN A 60 -2.53 -0.20 7.48
N VAL A 61 -2.49 0.25 8.74
CA VAL A 61 -2.35 -0.61 9.93
C VAL A 61 -3.70 -0.93 10.54
#